data_AF-A0A534SH25-F1
#
_entry.id   AF-A0A534SH25-F1
#
_cell.length_a   1.000
_cell.length_b   1.000
_cell.length_c   1.000
_cell.angle_alpha   90.00
_cell.angle_beta   90.00
_cell.angle_gamma   90.00
#
_symmetry.space_group_name_H-M   'P 1'
#
loop_
_entity.id
_entity.type
_entity.pdbx_description
1 polymer ?
#
loop_
_entity_poly.entity_id
_entity_poly.type
_entity_poly.pdbx_seq_one_letter_code
_entity_poly.pdbx_strand_id
1 'polypeptide(L)'
;MKTEELLNVIRTRRSVRVYKGVKVSDRQLETILEAARWAPSGANTQPWEFVVTRDRKKMKRVREIYADEWKQRKLEDPVHYKG
;
A
#
# COMPACT_ATOMS: atom_id res chain seq x y z
N MET A 1 13.24 -17.22 -13.43
CA MET A 1 12.19 -17.63 -12.47
C MET A 1 11.27 -18.57 -13.20
N LYS A 2 10.99 -19.72 -12.60
CA LYS A 2 10.06 -20.70 -13.19
C LYS A 2 8.61 -20.24 -12.96
N THR A 3 7.68 -20.62 -13.82
CA THR A 3 6.27 -20.23 -13.70
C THR A 3 5.69 -20.61 -12.34
N GLU A 4 6.09 -21.77 -11.81
CA GLU A 4 5.64 -22.28 -10.51
C GLU A 4 6.05 -21.36 -9.35
N GLU A 5 7.27 -20.82 -9.40
CA GLU A 5 7.78 -19.88 -8.40
C GLU A 5 6.96 -18.59 -8.38
N LEU A 6 6.65 -18.04 -9.57
CA LEU A 6 5.82 -16.84 -9.71
C LEU A 6 4.40 -17.07 -9.18
N LEU A 7 3.76 -18.17 -9.60
CA LEU A 7 2.42 -18.51 -9.16
C LEU A 7 2.36 -18.71 -7.65
N ASN A 8 3.40 -19.29 -7.05
CA ASN A 8 3.50 -19.44 -5.60
C ASN A 8 3.58 -18.09 -4.89
N VAL A 9 4.42 -17.16 -5.37
CA VAL A 9 4.50 -15.80 -4.80
C VAL A 9 3.14 -15.08 -4.86
N ILE A 10 2.44 -15.17 -5.99
CA ILE A 10 1.12 -14.55 -6.18
C ILE A 10 0.10 -15.14 -5.19
N ARG A 11 0.04 -16.47 -5.06
CA ARG A 11 -0.94 -17.16 -4.21
C ARG A 11 -0.67 -16.98 -2.71
N THR A 12 0.59 -16.94 -2.32
CA THR A 12 0.98 -16.86 -0.90
C THR A 12 0.96 -15.44 -0.35
N ARG A 13 0.92 -14.40 -1.21
CA ARG A 13 0.81 -13.01 -0.77
C ARG A 13 -0.48 -12.77 0.03
N ARG A 14 -0.34 -12.19 1.24
CA ARG A 14 -1.46 -11.85 2.14
C ARG A 14 -1.50 -10.35 2.42
N SER A 15 -2.69 -9.85 2.73
CA SER A 15 -2.86 -8.48 3.25
C SER A 15 -2.60 -8.49 4.76
N VAL A 16 -1.39 -8.06 5.13
CA VAL A 16 -0.92 -7.99 6.53
C VAL A 16 -1.45 -6.71 7.18
N ARG A 17 -1.94 -6.81 8.42
CA ARG A 17 -2.55 -5.68 9.16
C ARG A 17 -1.77 -5.27 10.43
N VAL A 18 -0.73 -6.02 10.79
CA VAL A 18 0.15 -5.75 11.92
C VAL A 18 1.59 -5.96 11.46
N TYR A 19 2.41 -4.92 11.58
CA TYR A 19 3.80 -4.93 11.12
C TYR A 19 4.75 -4.85 12.31
N LYS A 20 5.92 -5.48 12.16
CA LYS A 20 7.02 -5.32 13.11
C LYS A 20 7.57 -3.89 13.01
N GLY A 21 8.13 -3.37 14.10
CA GLY A 21 8.78 -2.04 14.12
C GLY A 21 10.12 -1.96 13.38
N VAL A 22 10.50 -3.01 12.65
CA VAL A 22 11.77 -3.13 11.93
C VAL A 22 11.72 -2.28 10.66
N LYS A 23 12.79 -1.54 10.39
CA LYS A 23 12.91 -0.74 9.18
C LYS A 23 13.18 -1.64 7.96
N VAL A 24 12.53 -1.33 6.85
CA VAL A 24 12.88 -1.86 5.53
C VAL A 24 14.14 -1.13 5.04
N SER A 25 15.12 -1.88 4.53
CA SER A 25 16.34 -1.31 3.95
C SER A 25 16.06 -0.51 2.67
N ASP A 26 16.94 0.43 2.33
CA ASP A 26 16.83 1.20 1.08
C ASP A 26 16.77 0.29 -0.14
N ARG A 27 17.69 -0.69 -0.24
CA ARG A 27 17.72 -1.66 -1.34
C ARG A 27 16.41 -2.43 -1.51
N GLN A 28 15.79 -2.87 -0.41
CA GLN A 28 14.50 -3.56 -0.47
C GLN A 28 13.41 -2.63 -0.99
N LEU A 29 13.40 -1.37 -0.53
CA LEU A 29 12.43 -0.38 -0.96
C LEU A 29 12.60 -0.03 -2.45
N GLU A 30 13.83 0.21 -2.89
CA GLU A 30 14.18 0.46 -4.30
C GLU A 30 13.75 -0.71 -5.19
N THR A 31 13.98 -1.96 -4.75
CA THR A 31 13.54 -3.15 -5.50
C THR A 31 12.03 -3.16 -5.73
N ILE A 32 11.24 -2.75 -4.72
CA ILE A 32 9.77 -2.68 -4.82
C ILE A 32 9.34 -1.55 -5.75
N LEU A 33 9.98 -0.37 -5.64
CA LEU A 33 9.67 0.78 -6.48
C LEU A 33 10.03 0.53 -7.94
N GLU A 34 11.14 -0.17 -8.19
CA GLU A 34 11.54 -0.57 -9.54
C GLU A 34 10.51 -1.51 -10.16
N ALA A 35 10.04 -2.51 -9.41
CA ALA A 35 8.97 -3.39 -9.88
C ALA A 35 7.67 -2.61 -10.18
N ALA A 36 7.32 -1.62 -9.34
CA ALA A 36 6.14 -0.78 -9.57
C ALA A 36 6.29 0.10 -10.81
N ARG A 37 7.49 0.66 -11.06
CA ARG A 37 7.80 1.48 -12.23
C ARG A 37 7.60 0.75 -13.56
N TRP A 38 7.89 -0.56 -13.59
CA TRP A 38 7.73 -1.40 -14.78
C TRP A 38 6.29 -1.85 -15.07
N ALA A 39 5.31 -1.44 -14.26
CA ALA A 39 3.91 -1.74 -14.55
C ALA A 39 3.49 -1.12 -15.90
N PRO A 40 2.72 -1.82 -16.74
CA PRO A 40 2.16 -1.24 -17.95
C PRO A 40 1.12 -0.17 -17.61
N SER A 41 1.05 0.88 -18.41
CA SER A 41 0.03 1.92 -18.33
C SER A 41 -0.55 2.22 -19.72
N GLY A 42 -1.80 2.70 -19.76
CA GLY A 42 -2.42 3.14 -21.01
C GLY A 42 -1.54 4.18 -21.71
N ALA A 43 -1.19 3.93 -22.98
CA ALA A 43 -0.26 4.75 -23.76
C ALA A 43 1.09 5.04 -23.06
N ASN A 44 1.55 4.17 -22.15
CA ASN A 44 2.76 4.35 -21.34
C ASN A 44 2.82 5.68 -20.56
N THR A 45 1.67 6.23 -20.18
CA THR A 45 1.55 7.52 -19.48
C THR A 45 2.18 7.52 -18.09
N GLN A 46 2.35 6.35 -17.47
CA GLN A 46 2.91 6.17 -16.13
C GLN A 46 2.28 7.15 -15.11
N PRO A 47 0.94 7.17 -14.97
CA PRO A 47 0.22 8.24 -14.26
C PRO A 47 0.23 8.02 -12.74
N TRP A 48 1.39 7.62 -12.19
CA TRP A 48 1.57 7.30 -10.78
C TRP A 48 2.74 8.08 -10.19
N GLU A 49 2.55 8.51 -8.95
CA GLU A 49 3.60 9.05 -8.10
C GLU A 49 3.72 8.19 -6.84
N PHE A 50 4.95 7.87 -6.46
CA PHE A 50 5.22 7.11 -5.24
C PHE A 50 5.87 8.01 -4.19
N VAL A 51 5.08 8.41 -3.18
CA VAL A 51 5.58 9.20 -2.05
C VAL A 51 6.11 8.29 -0.96
N VAL A 52 7.43 8.32 -0.77
CA VAL A 52 8.10 7.57 0.30
C VAL A 52 8.33 8.47 1.50
N THR A 53 7.98 8.00 2.69
CA THR A 53 8.33 8.67 3.94
C THR A 53 8.75 7.67 5.01
N ARG A 54 9.69 8.08 5.87
CA ARG A 54 10.05 7.39 7.12
C ARG A 54 9.61 8.18 8.35
N ASP A 55 8.97 9.32 8.15
CA ASP A 55 8.52 10.21 9.21
C ASP A 55 7.25 9.64 9.87
N ARG A 56 7.43 9.11 11.08
CA ARG A 56 6.35 8.55 11.89
C ARG A 56 5.27 9.57 12.23
N LYS A 57 5.60 10.87 12.35
CA LYS A 57 4.60 11.92 12.60
C LYS A 57 3.70 12.10 11.39
N LYS A 58 4.26 12.15 10.17
CA LYS A 58 3.48 12.20 8.92
C LYS A 58 2.61 10.97 8.75
N MET A 59 3.15 9.77 8.97
CA MET A 59 2.37 8.52 8.91
C MET A 59 1.22 8.52 9.91
N LYS A 60 1.46 8.97 11.15
CA LYS A 60 0.42 9.09 12.17
C LYS A 60 -0.68 10.06 11.73
N ARG A 61 -0.31 11.21 11.17
CA ARG A 61 -1.26 12.20 10.66
C ARG A 61 -2.15 11.65 9.54
N VAL A 62 -1.57 10.93 8.58
CA VAL A 62 -2.33 10.26 7.51
C VAL A 62 -3.32 9.24 8.07
N ARG A 63 -2.89 8.44 9.06
CA ARG A 63 -3.78 7.50 9.75
C ARG A 63 -4.93 8.21 10.47
N GLU A 64 -4.66 9.32 11.14
CA GLU A 64 -5.68 10.11 11.84
C GLU A 64 -6.74 10.65 10.86
N ILE A 65 -6.30 11.24 9.74
CA ILE A 65 -7.20 11.72 8.68
C ILE A 65 -8.12 10.59 8.19
N TYR A 66 -7.54 9.44 7.84
CA TYR A 66 -8.30 8.27 7.39
C TYR A 66 -9.31 7.80 8.46
N ALA A 67 -8.88 7.72 9.72
CA ALA A 67 -9.74 7.26 10.81
C ALA A 67 -10.91 8.22 11.07
N ASP A 68 -10.69 9.52 10.93
CA ASP A 68 -11.74 10.51 11.13
C ASP A 68 -12.75 10.50 9.97
N GLU A 69 -12.29 10.43 8.73
CA GLU A 69 -13.17 10.26 7.56
C GLU A 69 -13.99 8.96 7.66
N TRP A 70 -13.36 7.87 8.06
CA TRP A 70 -14.04 6.58 8.27
C TRP A 70 -15.17 6.69 9.30
N LYS A 71 -14.94 7.39 10.42
CA LYS A 71 -15.98 7.64 11.43
C LYS A 71 -17.12 8.48 10.85
N GLN A 72 -16.80 9.55 10.10
CA GLN A 72 -17.81 10.43 9.52
C GLN A 72 -18.72 9.68 8.55
N ARG A 73 -18.14 8.94 7.59
CA ARG A 73 -18.92 8.15 6.62
C ARG A 73 -19.84 7.13 7.30
N LYS A 74 -19.37 6.52 8.40
CA LYS A 74 -20.18 5.60 9.19
C LYS A 74 -21.33 6.30 9.94
N LEU A 75 -21.13 7.55 10.37
CA LEU A 75 -22.18 8.35 11.01
C LEU A 75 -23.22 8.84 10.00
N GLU A 76 -22.79 9.18 8.78
CA GLU A 76 -23.66 9.65 7.69
C GLU A 76 -24.59 8.54 7.17
N ASP A 77 -24.09 7.31 7.04
CA ASP A 77 -24.90 6.16 6.61
C ASP A 77 -24.65 4.94 7.51
N PRO A 78 -25.19 4.94 8.75
CA PRO A 78 -24.92 3.88 9.71
C PRO A 78 -25.50 2.53 9.31
N VAL A 79 -26.45 2.49 8.37
CA VAL A 79 -27.14 1.27 7.95
C VAL A 79 -26.44 0.60 6.77
N HIS A 80 -25.95 1.36 5.79
CA HIS A 80 -25.36 0.77 4.58
C HIS A 80 -23.83 0.86 4.52
N TYR A 81 -23.17 1.50 5.48
CA TYR A 81 -21.72 1.55 5.54
C TYR A 81 -21.08 0.15 5.76
N LYS A 82 -20.27 -0.33 4.80
CA LYS A 82 -19.68 -1.69 4.81
C LYS A 82 -18.20 -1.79 5.19
N GLY A 83 -17.59 -0.71 5.66
CA GLY A 83 -16.19 -0.73 6.08
C GLY A 83 -15.26 -0.07 5.08
#